data_AF-A0A9E5YTG3-F1
#
_entry.id   AF-A0A9E5YTG3-F1
#
_cell.length_a   1.000
_cell.length_b   1.000
_cell.length_c   1.000
_cell.angle_alpha   90.00
_cell.angle_beta   90.00
_cell.angle_gamma   90.00
#
_symmetry.space_group_name_H-M   'P 1'
#
loop_
_entity.id
_entity.type
_entity.pdbx_description
1 polymer ?
#
loop_
_entity_poly.entity_id
_entity_poly.type
_entity_poly.pdbx_seq_one_letter_code
_entity_poly.pdbx_strand_id
1 'polypeptide(L)'
;IEFPGYTDGCRIADGGDGSCGSPKGWLKKAANYKFPKTHPAAYTAYTKISFTTKDIGQMAALVDIDKMSHEDAAKAWLAAHENVWKPFTE
;
A
#
# COMPACT_ATOMS: atom_id res chain seq x y z
N ILE A 1 3.63 12.34 15.86
CA ILE A 1 3.99 13.36 14.85
C ILE A 1 2.69 13.81 14.19
N GLU A 2 2.38 15.09 14.28
CA GLU A 2 1.27 15.68 13.52
C GLU A 2 1.85 16.45 12.34
N PHE A 3 1.47 16.05 11.13
CA PHE A 3 1.86 16.76 9.92
C PHE A 3 0.93 17.95 9.71
N PRO A 4 1.42 19.07 9.15
CA PRO A 4 0.55 20.19 8.77
C PRO A 4 -0.54 19.71 7.81
N GLY A 5 -1.73 20.32 7.89
CA GLY A 5 -2.83 20.02 6.97
C GLY A 5 -2.49 20.38 5.53
N TYR A 6 -3.18 19.77 4.58
CA TYR A 6 -3.16 20.20 3.18
C TYR A 6 -4.18 21.32 2.96
N THR A 7 -3.80 22.33 2.19
CA THR A 7 -4.68 23.42 1.72
C THR A 7 -4.54 23.58 0.21
N ASP A 8 -5.66 23.83 -0.48
CA ASP A 8 -5.65 24.07 -1.92
C ASP A 8 -4.89 25.37 -2.24
N GLY A 9 -4.05 25.33 -3.29
CA GLY A 9 -3.20 26.47 -3.67
C GLY A 9 -1.85 26.53 -2.96
N CYS A 10 -1.59 25.66 -1.98
CA CYS A 10 -0.34 25.71 -1.21
C CYS A 10 0.86 25.13 -1.97
N ARG A 11 0.67 24.19 -2.90
CA ARG A 11 1.79 23.59 -3.61
C ARG A 11 2.47 24.62 -4.50
N ILE A 12 3.78 24.48 -4.71
CA ILE A 12 4.55 25.31 -5.65
C ILE A 12 3.92 25.28 -7.05
N ALA A 13 3.42 24.12 -7.48
CA ALA A 13 2.73 23.96 -8.76
C ALA A 13 1.42 24.78 -8.86
N ASP A 14 0.80 25.12 -7.73
CA ASP A 14 -0.44 25.89 -7.62
C ASP A 14 -0.17 27.38 -7.30
N GLY A 15 1.10 27.79 -7.23
CA GLY A 15 1.51 29.17 -6.90
C GLY A 15 1.74 29.46 -5.42
N GLY A 16 1.71 28.43 -4.56
CA GLY A 16 1.98 28.55 -3.12
C GLY A 16 3.46 28.36 -2.74
N ASP A 17 3.74 28.41 -1.43
CA ASP A 17 5.09 28.33 -0.85
C ASP A 17 5.53 26.91 -0.48
N GLY A 18 4.62 25.93 -0.58
CA GLY A 18 4.87 24.53 -0.23
C GLY A 18 4.85 24.21 1.27
N SER A 19 4.44 25.14 2.13
CA SER A 19 4.47 24.99 3.60
C SER A 19 3.31 24.15 4.19
N CYS A 20 2.66 23.30 3.41
CA CYS A 20 1.54 22.44 3.82
C CYS A 20 1.90 20.95 3.76
N GLY A 21 1.08 20.12 4.41
CA GLY A 21 1.18 18.67 4.25
C GLY A 21 0.72 18.19 2.89
N SER A 22 1.00 16.91 2.61
CA SER A 22 0.42 16.24 1.45
C SER A 22 -1.07 15.93 1.67
N PRO A 23 -1.90 15.98 0.62
CA PRO A 23 -3.29 15.56 0.73
C PRO A 23 -3.35 14.07 1.10
N LYS A 24 -4.42 13.69 1.80
CA LYS A 24 -4.74 12.28 2.01
C LYS A 24 -5.06 11.66 0.65
N GLY A 25 -4.12 10.84 0.16
CA GLY A 25 -4.17 10.24 -1.16
C GLY A 25 -4.60 8.78 -1.16
N TRP A 26 -4.56 8.19 -2.35
CA TRP A 26 -4.76 6.76 -2.58
C TRP A 26 -3.41 6.08 -2.84
N LEU A 27 -3.33 4.80 -2.51
CA LEU A 27 -2.27 3.90 -2.98
C LEU A 27 -2.86 2.99 -4.05
N LYS A 28 -2.55 3.23 -5.33
CA LYS A 28 -3.08 2.44 -6.45
C LYS A 28 -2.10 1.34 -6.85
N LYS A 29 -2.69 0.27 -7.38
CA LYS A 29 -2.03 -0.85 -8.03
C LYS A 29 -2.10 -0.66 -9.55
N ALA A 30 -1.01 -0.91 -10.25
CA ALA A 30 -0.94 -0.82 -11.70
C ALA A 30 -0.38 -2.13 -12.28
N ALA A 31 -1.02 -2.62 -13.34
CA ALA A 31 -0.62 -3.84 -14.03
C ALA A 31 -0.35 -3.58 -15.50
N ASN A 32 0.57 -4.35 -16.08
CA ASN A 32 0.78 -4.35 -17.52
C ASN A 32 -0.49 -4.83 -18.25
N TYR A 33 -0.81 -4.23 -19.41
CA TYR A 33 -2.00 -4.57 -20.19
C TYR A 33 -2.05 -6.03 -20.66
N LYS A 34 -0.91 -6.72 -20.75
CA LYS A 34 -0.82 -8.15 -21.09
C LYS A 34 -1.11 -9.05 -19.89
N PHE A 35 -1.03 -8.58 -18.65
CA PHE A 35 -1.20 -9.38 -17.43
C PHE A 35 -2.56 -10.11 -17.36
N PRO A 36 -3.71 -9.46 -17.63
CA PRO A 36 -4.99 -10.18 -17.71
C PRO A 36 -5.05 -11.24 -18.83
N LYS A 37 -4.22 -11.10 -19.88
CA LYS A 37 -4.21 -12.02 -21.03
C LYS A 37 -3.31 -13.23 -20.78
N THR A 38 -2.17 -13.02 -20.13
CA THR A 38 -1.16 -14.07 -19.92
C THR A 38 -1.37 -14.82 -18.61
N HIS A 39 -1.90 -14.17 -17.57
CA HIS A 39 -2.09 -14.76 -16.24
C HIS A 39 -3.44 -14.32 -15.63
N PRO A 40 -4.58 -14.74 -16.23
CA PRO A 40 -5.91 -14.26 -15.83
C PRO A 40 -6.26 -14.57 -14.37
N ALA A 41 -5.86 -15.73 -13.85
CA ALA A 41 -6.09 -16.09 -12.45
C ALA A 41 -5.29 -15.17 -11.49
N ALA A 42 -4.01 -14.96 -11.77
CA ALA A 42 -3.18 -14.06 -10.97
C ALA A 42 -3.66 -12.60 -11.07
N TYR A 43 -4.14 -12.17 -12.24
CA TYR A 43 -4.73 -10.84 -12.41
C TYR A 43 -6.01 -10.68 -11.58
N THR A 44 -6.86 -11.70 -11.52
CA THR A 44 -8.07 -11.70 -10.69
C THR A 44 -7.72 -11.57 -9.22
N ALA A 45 -6.70 -12.30 -8.75
CA ALA A 45 -6.23 -12.11 -7.38
C ALA A 45 -5.65 -10.71 -7.16
N TYR A 46 -4.82 -10.24 -8.11
CA TYR A 46 -4.20 -8.93 -8.06
C TYR A 46 -5.21 -7.79 -7.97
N THR A 47 -6.36 -7.86 -8.65
CA THR A 47 -7.40 -6.83 -8.57
C THR A 47 -8.07 -6.82 -7.20
N LYS A 48 -8.25 -7.98 -6.56
CA LYS A 48 -8.85 -8.11 -5.22
C LYS A 48 -7.97 -7.64 -4.07
N ILE A 49 -6.64 -7.68 -4.20
CA ILE A 49 -5.70 -7.28 -3.12
C ILE A 49 -6.06 -5.89 -2.58
N SER A 50 -6.38 -5.78 -1.29
CA SER A 50 -6.66 -4.48 -0.69
C SER A 50 -6.16 -4.46 0.74
N PHE A 51 -5.12 -3.67 0.99
CA PHE A 51 -4.53 -3.53 2.32
C PHE A 51 -5.00 -2.24 2.98
N THR A 52 -5.27 -2.30 4.27
CA THR A 52 -5.56 -1.13 5.09
C THR A 52 -4.28 -0.43 5.52
N THR A 53 -4.40 0.80 6.03
CA THR A 53 -3.28 1.51 6.65
C THR A 53 -2.65 0.71 7.80
N LYS A 54 -3.46 -0.05 8.54
CA LYS A 54 -2.98 -0.90 9.64
C LYS A 54 -2.13 -2.04 9.13
N ASP A 55 -2.57 -2.73 8.08
CA ASP A 55 -1.83 -3.85 7.49
C ASP A 55 -0.45 -3.38 7.00
N ILE A 56 -0.41 -2.27 6.25
CA ILE A 56 0.84 -1.69 5.73
C ILE A 56 1.76 -1.26 6.88
N GLY A 57 1.20 -0.63 7.93
CA GLY A 57 1.97 -0.24 9.11
C GLY A 57 2.57 -1.43 9.86
N GLN A 58 1.82 -2.53 10.00
CA GLN A 58 2.32 -3.75 10.62
C GLN A 58 3.43 -4.40 9.77
N MET A 59 3.26 -4.46 8.46
CA MET A 59 4.30 -4.97 7.55
C MET A 59 5.60 -4.15 7.63
N ALA A 60 5.49 -2.81 7.69
CA ALA A 60 6.65 -1.93 7.87
C ALA A 60 7.33 -2.14 9.24
N ALA A 61 6.55 -2.28 10.31
CA ALA A 61 7.08 -2.52 11.65
C ALA A 61 7.93 -3.80 11.76
N LEU A 62 7.52 -4.89 11.09
CA LEU A 62 8.28 -6.14 11.08
C LEU A 62 9.71 -5.97 10.53
N VAL A 63 9.90 -5.06 9.57
CA VAL A 63 11.22 -4.79 8.97
C VAL A 63 11.96 -3.71 9.76
N ASP A 64 11.31 -2.58 10.02
CA ASP A 64 11.99 -1.40 10.56
C ASP A 64 12.19 -1.47 12.08
N ILE A 65 11.29 -2.12 12.81
CA ILE A 65 11.36 -2.27 14.27
C ILE A 65 11.93 -3.64 14.62
N ASP A 66 11.32 -4.71 14.09
CA ASP A 66 11.69 -6.09 14.46
C ASP A 66 12.90 -6.62 13.65
N LYS A 67 13.42 -5.81 12.72
CA LYS A 67 14.65 -6.08 11.94
C LYS A 67 14.61 -7.39 11.15
N MET A 68 13.43 -7.85 10.75
CA MET A 68 13.28 -9.01 9.87
C MET A 68 13.73 -8.69 8.44
N SER A 69 14.13 -9.72 7.69
CA SER A 69 14.22 -9.62 6.23
C SER A 69 12.82 -9.38 5.63
N HIS A 70 12.75 -8.82 4.43
CA HIS A 70 11.46 -8.59 3.76
C HIS A 70 10.74 -9.92 3.50
N GLU A 71 11.49 -10.97 3.16
CA GLU A 71 10.98 -12.30 2.91
C GLU A 71 10.39 -12.93 4.18
N ASP A 72 11.08 -12.83 5.31
CA ASP A 72 10.62 -13.39 6.57
C ASP A 72 9.46 -12.59 7.16
N ALA A 73 9.49 -11.27 7.05
CA ALA A 73 8.36 -10.40 7.40
C ALA A 73 7.11 -10.75 6.58
N ALA A 74 7.26 -10.94 5.26
CA ALA A 74 6.15 -11.33 4.40
C ALA A 74 5.58 -12.70 4.78
N LYS A 75 6.43 -13.71 5.03
CA LYS A 75 5.99 -15.03 5.50
C LYS A 75 5.25 -14.96 6.84
N ALA A 76 5.81 -14.24 7.81
CA ALA A 76 5.22 -14.07 9.12
C ALA A 76 3.86 -13.36 9.05
N TRP A 77 3.78 -12.29 8.25
CA TRP A 77 2.53 -11.56 8.06
C TRP A 77 1.46 -12.40 7.37
N LEU A 78 1.81 -13.11 6.29
CA LEU A 78 0.88 -14.00 5.58
C LEU A 78 0.36 -15.12 6.48
N ALA A 79 1.21 -15.73 7.30
CA ALA A 79 0.81 -16.77 8.25
C ALA A 79 -0.17 -16.25 9.31
N ALA A 80 0.00 -15.00 9.75
CA ALA A 80 -0.84 -14.39 10.78
C ALA A 80 -2.15 -13.77 10.25
N HIS A 81 -2.27 -13.52 8.94
CA HIS A 81 -3.38 -12.76 8.33
C HIS A 81 -4.07 -13.51 7.19
N GLU A 82 -4.24 -14.83 7.32
CA GLU A 82 -4.94 -15.65 6.34
C GLU A 82 -6.35 -15.15 6.02
N ASN A 83 -7.06 -14.65 7.03
CA ASN A 83 -8.38 -14.06 6.88
C ASN A 83 -8.40 -12.80 6.00
N VAL A 84 -7.25 -12.13 5.84
CA VAL A 84 -7.12 -10.94 4.99
C VAL A 84 -6.82 -11.35 3.54
N TRP A 85 -5.82 -12.21 3.32
CA TRP A 85 -5.35 -12.48 1.96
C TRP A 85 -6.04 -13.63 1.24
N LYS A 86 -6.59 -14.64 1.95
CA LYS A 86 -7.27 -15.78 1.29
C LYS A 86 -8.44 -15.34 0.40
N PRO A 87 -9.30 -14.38 0.81
CA PRO A 87 -10.35 -13.87 -0.07
C PRO A 87 -9.85 -13.22 -1.37
N PHE A 88 -8.58 -12.82 -1.44
CA PHE A 88 -7.99 -12.31 -2.69
C PHE A 88 -7.74 -13.43 -3.69
N THR A 89 -7.54 -14.67 -3.23
CA THR A 89 -7.18 -15.81 -4.08
C THR A 89 -8.35 -16.71 -4.46
N GLU A 90 -9.53 -16.47 -3.87
CA GLU A 90 -10.78 -17.17 -4.16
C GLU A 90 -11.42 -16.74 -5.49
#